data_AF-K1JQL9-F1
#
_entry.id   AF-K1JQL9-F1
#
_cell.length_a   1.000
_cell.length_b   1.000
_cell.length_c   1.000
_cell.angle_alpha   90.00
_cell.angle_beta   90.00
_cell.angle_gamma   90.00
#
_symmetry.space_group_name_H-M   'P 1'
#
loop_
_entity.id
_entity.type
_entity.pdbx_description
1 polymer ?
#
loop_
_entity_poly.entity_id
_entity_poly.type
_entity_poly.pdbx_seq_one_letter_code
_entity_poly.pdbx_strand_id
1 'polypeptide(L)'
;MGKAVKNKQRPVNLDLQTISFPVTAIASILHRVSGVITFVALSILLWMLGTSLASPEGFETVVSIMDNFLVKFVLWGILTALAYHIVGGLRHLVMDMGYWEELESGNQSARVAFVITAILAVLAGVLVW
;
A
#
# COMPACT_ATOMS: atom_id res chain seq x y z
N MET A 1 51.07 16.89 19.95
CA MET A 1 50.56 15.73 19.20
C MET A 1 49.36 15.16 19.96
N GLY A 2 48.13 15.54 19.57
CA GLY A 2 46.91 15.04 20.22
C GLY A 2 46.60 13.61 19.77
N LYS A 3 46.35 12.70 20.70
CA LYS A 3 45.91 11.33 20.39
C LYS A 3 44.55 11.39 19.71
N ALA A 4 44.44 10.87 18.48
CA ALA A 4 43.16 10.68 17.81
C ALA A 4 42.30 9.72 18.63
N VAL A 5 41.20 10.21 19.19
CA VAL A 5 40.19 9.40 19.86
C VAL A 5 39.47 8.60 18.78
N LYS A 6 39.76 7.31 18.66
CA LYS A 6 39.03 6.39 17.79
C LYS A 6 37.63 6.25 18.37
N ASN A 7 36.65 6.96 17.81
CA ASN A 7 35.26 6.92 18.25
C ASN A 7 34.73 5.50 18.04
N LYS A 8 34.71 4.67 19.10
CA LYS A 8 34.29 3.28 19.02
C LYS A 8 32.76 3.26 19.07
N GLN A 9 32.14 3.29 17.90
CA GLN A 9 30.69 3.29 17.76
C GLN A 9 30.12 2.04 18.44
N ARG A 10 29.16 2.24 19.35
CA ARG A 10 28.55 1.15 20.11
C ARG A 10 27.68 0.30 19.19
N PRO A 11 27.61 -1.03 19.39
CA PRO A 11 26.69 -1.87 18.64
C PRO A 11 25.24 -1.48 18.95
N VAL A 12 24.38 -1.55 17.94
CA VAL A 12 22.94 -1.28 18.02
C VAL A 12 22.20 -2.57 17.66
N ASN A 13 21.23 -2.98 18.47
CA ASN A 13 20.38 -4.10 18.12
C ASN A 13 19.29 -3.63 17.13
N LEU A 14 19.48 -3.90 15.84
CA LEU A 14 18.54 -3.57 14.76
C LEU A 14 18.26 -4.78 13.86
N ASP A 15 18.46 -5.99 14.38
CA ASP A 15 18.07 -7.19 13.66
C ASP A 15 16.55 -7.37 13.76
N LEU A 16 15.83 -6.91 12.73
CA LEU A 16 14.37 -6.94 12.67
C LEU A 16 13.80 -8.36 12.76
N GLN A 17 14.58 -9.39 12.38
CA GLN A 17 14.13 -10.78 12.46
C GLN A 17 14.01 -11.27 13.91
N THR A 18 14.70 -10.61 14.84
CA THR A 18 14.64 -10.93 16.28
C THR A 18 13.53 -10.20 17.03
N ILE A 19 12.82 -9.27 16.38
CA ILE A 19 11.82 -8.40 16.99
C ILE A 19 10.41 -8.90 16.64
N SER A 20 9.56 -9.08 17.64
CA SER A 20 8.14 -9.42 17.43
C SER A 20 7.31 -8.16 17.17
N PHE A 21 6.65 -8.09 16.01
CA PHE A 21 5.84 -6.94 15.62
C PHE A 21 4.34 -7.20 15.86
N PRO A 22 3.60 -6.29 16.53
CA PRO A 22 2.16 -6.38 16.65
C PRO A 22 1.47 -6.13 15.30
N VAL A 23 0.21 -6.56 15.17
CA VAL A 23 -0.57 -6.39 13.93
C VAL A 23 -0.73 -4.93 13.52
N THR A 24 -0.74 -3.99 14.48
CA THR A 24 -0.75 -2.55 14.23
C THR A 24 0.53 -2.05 13.56
N ALA A 25 1.69 -2.60 13.92
CA ALA A 25 2.96 -2.26 13.28
C ALA A 25 3.00 -2.77 11.84
N ILE A 26 2.51 -4.00 11.60
CA ILE A 26 2.34 -4.55 10.24
C ILE A 26 1.39 -3.68 9.41
N ALA A 27 0.26 -3.27 10.00
CA ALA A 27 -0.68 -2.39 9.31
C ALA A 27 -0.05 -1.04 8.93
N SER A 28 0.74 -0.45 9.83
CA SER A 28 1.42 0.82 9.56
C SER A 28 2.46 0.71 8.44
N ILE A 29 3.32 -0.32 8.45
CA ILE A 29 4.35 -0.44 7.40
C ILE A 29 3.73 -0.74 6.04
N LEU A 30 2.68 -1.58 6.00
CA LEU A 30 1.95 -1.83 4.76
C LEU A 30 1.29 -0.56 4.23
N HIS A 31 0.80 0.34 5.10
CA HIS A 31 0.14 1.58 4.67
C HIS A 31 1.15 2.54 4.02
N ARG A 32 2.39 2.56 4.54
CA ARG A 32 3.51 3.31 3.93
C ARG A 32 3.89 2.73 2.58
N VAL A 33 4.04 1.41 2.50
CA VAL A 33 4.39 0.71 1.25
C VAL A 33 3.29 0.92 0.20
N SER A 34 2.01 0.81 0.58
CA SER A 34 0.90 1.03 -0.35
C SER A 34 0.82 2.47 -0.84
N GLY A 35 1.22 3.46 -0.03
CA GLY A 35 1.34 4.84 -0.46
C GLY A 35 2.38 5.03 -1.56
N VAL A 36 3.55 4.41 -1.42
CA VAL A 36 4.60 4.44 -2.47
C VAL A 36 4.13 3.73 -3.74
N ILE A 37 3.48 2.57 -3.62
CA ILE A 37 2.89 1.85 -4.77
C ILE A 37 1.87 2.74 -5.47
N THR A 38 0.96 3.36 -4.71
CA THR A 38 -0.10 4.23 -5.26
C THR A 38 0.50 5.44 -5.98
N PHE A 39 1.55 6.05 -5.43
CA PHE A 39 2.23 7.17 -6.07
C PHE A 39 2.79 6.79 -7.45
N VAL A 40 3.46 5.64 -7.56
CA VAL A 40 3.96 5.13 -8.85
C VAL A 40 2.80 4.73 -9.77
N ALA A 41 1.74 4.15 -9.22
CA ALA A 41 0.57 3.74 -9.99
C ALA A 41 -0.13 4.90 -10.69
N LEU A 42 -0.12 6.11 -10.12
CA LEU A 42 -0.73 7.29 -10.74
C LEU A 42 -0.18 7.58 -12.14
N SER A 43 1.13 7.44 -12.36
CA SER A 43 1.70 7.69 -13.69
C SER A 43 1.23 6.66 -14.73
N ILE A 44 1.13 5.39 -14.32
CA ILE A 44 0.61 4.30 -15.17
C ILE A 44 -0.85 4.56 -15.52
N LEU A 45 -1.69 4.84 -14.51
CA LEU A 45 -3.13 5.05 -14.69
C LEU A 45 -3.42 6.31 -15.50
N LEU A 46 -2.68 7.40 -15.29
CA LEU A 46 -2.82 8.62 -16.08
C LEU A 46 -2.38 8.41 -17.54
N TRP A 47 -1.34 7.62 -17.79
CA TRP A 47 -0.95 7.25 -19.14
C TRP A 47 -2.02 6.41 -19.85
N MET A 48 -2.58 5.40 -19.16
CA MET A 48 -3.68 4.59 -19.69
C MET A 48 -4.91 5.44 -19.99
N LEU A 49 -5.31 6.30 -19.05
CA LEU A 49 -6.44 7.21 -19.20
C LEU A 49 -6.22 8.21 -20.34
N GLY A 50 -5.04 8.81 -20.43
CA GLY A 50 -4.69 9.75 -21.49
C GLY A 50 -4.74 9.10 -22.86
N THR A 51 -4.22 7.87 -22.97
CA THR A 51 -4.23 7.10 -24.23
C THR A 51 -5.64 6.67 -24.61
N SER A 52 -6.45 6.21 -23.65
CA SER A 52 -7.81 5.75 -23.93
C SER A 52 -8.76 6.87 -24.37
N LEU A 53 -8.47 8.12 -23.97
CA LEU A 53 -9.26 9.30 -24.34
C LEU A 53 -8.73 10.01 -25.60
N ALA A 54 -7.56 9.65 -26.12
CA ALA A 54 -6.92 10.37 -27.22
C ALA A 54 -7.60 10.13 -28.58
N SER A 55 -8.02 8.90 -28.87
CA SER A 55 -8.73 8.53 -30.10
C SER A 55 -9.40 7.15 -29.96
N PRO A 56 -10.28 6.74 -30.89
CA PRO A 56 -10.79 5.36 -30.94
C PRO A 56 -9.68 4.31 -30.97
N GLU A 57 -8.62 4.53 -31.76
CA GLU A 57 -7.46 3.62 -31.84
C GLU A 57 -6.67 3.60 -30.52
N GLY A 58 -6.58 4.73 -29.83
CA GLY A 58 -5.98 4.82 -28.50
C GLY A 58 -6.75 4.02 -27.45
N PHE A 59 -8.09 4.08 -27.50
CA PHE A 59 -8.96 3.25 -26.67
C PHE A 59 -8.73 1.75 -26.92
N GLU A 60 -8.77 1.31 -28.17
CA GLU A 60 -8.52 -0.09 -28.55
C GLU A 60 -7.10 -0.55 -28.16
N THR A 61 -6.11 0.34 -28.19
CA THR A 61 -4.76 0.04 -27.71
C THR A 61 -4.77 -0.28 -26.21
N VAL A 62 -5.45 0.51 -25.39
CA VAL A 62 -5.55 0.24 -23.95
C VAL A 62 -6.33 -1.04 -23.67
N VAL A 63 -7.43 -1.30 -24.40
CA VAL A 63 -8.21 -2.54 -24.29
C VAL A 63 -7.34 -3.76 -24.61
N SER A 64 -6.60 -3.75 -25.72
CA SER A 64 -5.75 -4.88 -26.11
C SER A 64 -4.59 -5.14 -25.14
N ILE A 65 -4.01 -4.10 -24.53
CA ILE A 65 -3.02 -4.25 -23.46
C ILE A 65 -3.66 -4.88 -22.22
N MET A 66 -4.90 -4.49 -21.90
CA MET A 66 -5.67 -5.03 -20.80
C MET A 66 -6.07 -6.50 -20.97
N ASP A 67 -6.05 -7.07 -22.18
CA ASP A 67 -6.26 -8.51 -22.38
C ASP A 67 -5.11 -9.37 -21.85
N ASN A 68 -3.93 -8.78 -21.61
CA ASN A 68 -2.79 -9.49 -21.06
C ASN A 68 -2.98 -9.78 -19.56
N PHE A 69 -2.89 -11.07 -19.19
CA PHE A 69 -3.00 -11.52 -17.81
C PHE A 69 -2.05 -10.79 -16.83
N LEU A 70 -0.80 -10.55 -17.23
CA LEU A 70 0.17 -9.87 -16.37
C LEU A 70 -0.22 -8.41 -16.13
N VAL A 71 -0.76 -7.73 -17.15
CA VAL A 71 -1.27 -6.36 -17.02
C VAL A 71 -2.47 -6.33 -16.07
N LYS A 72 -3.43 -7.25 -16.25
CA LYS A 72 -4.55 -7.42 -15.33
C LYS A 72 -4.08 -7.65 -13.89
N PHE A 73 -3.10 -8.53 -13.70
CA PHE A 73 -2.53 -8.81 -12.38
C PHE A 73 -1.88 -7.58 -11.75
N VAL A 74 -1.12 -6.81 -12.52
CA VAL A 74 -0.53 -5.54 -12.06
C VAL A 74 -1.62 -4.51 -11.72
N LEU A 75 -2.64 -4.36 -12.57
CA LEU A 75 -3.74 -3.43 -12.32
C LEU A 75 -4.54 -3.82 -11.07
N TRP A 76 -4.80 -5.12 -10.88
CA TRP A 76 -5.41 -5.64 -9.67
C TRP A 76 -4.56 -5.36 -8.42
N GLY A 77 -3.23 -5.53 -8.52
CA GLY A 77 -2.29 -5.16 -7.45
C GLY A 77 -2.33 -3.67 -7.12
N ILE A 78 -2.41 -2.80 -8.14
CA ILE A 78 -2.58 -1.35 -7.98
C ILE A 78 -3.89 -1.03 -7.24
N LEU A 79 -5.01 -1.59 -7.69
CA LEU A 79 -6.31 -1.34 -7.07
C LEU A 79 -6.37 -1.87 -5.63
N THR A 80 -5.72 -3.00 -5.37
CA THR A 80 -5.62 -3.59 -4.02
C THR A 80 -4.76 -2.70 -3.10
N ALA A 81 -3.62 -2.21 -3.58
CA ALA A 81 -2.77 -1.29 -2.82
C ALA A 81 -3.49 0.04 -2.54
N LEU A 82 -4.20 0.59 -3.52
CA LEU A 82 -5.01 1.80 -3.36
C LEU A 82 -6.12 1.58 -2.33
N ALA A 83 -6.87 0.46 -2.43
CA ALA A 83 -7.92 0.12 -1.48
C ALA A 83 -7.36 0.00 -0.05
N TYR A 84 -6.24 -0.70 0.13
CA TYR A 84 -5.58 -0.81 1.42
C TYR A 84 -5.12 0.56 1.95
N HIS A 85 -4.55 1.40 1.09
CA HIS A 85 -4.09 2.73 1.47
C HIS A 85 -5.25 3.61 1.95
N ILE A 86 -6.38 3.60 1.23
CA ILE A 86 -7.59 4.34 1.61
C ILE A 86 -8.16 3.82 2.94
N VAL A 87 -8.35 2.50 3.09
CA VAL A 87 -8.88 1.92 4.33
C VAL A 87 -7.97 2.21 5.52
N GLY A 88 -6.65 2.07 5.34
CA GLY A 88 -5.65 2.44 6.36
C GLY A 88 -5.67 3.93 6.68
N GLY A 89 -5.84 4.80 5.67
CA GLY A 89 -5.99 6.25 5.83
C GLY A 89 -7.25 6.62 6.61
N LEU A 90 -8.39 6.01 6.29
CA LEU A 90 -9.63 6.18 7.05
C LEU A 90 -9.45 5.73 8.49
N ARG A 91 -8.74 4.62 8.72
CA ARG A 91 -8.40 4.18 10.08
C ARG A 91 -7.56 5.23 10.81
N HIS A 92 -6.57 5.82 10.14
CA HIS A 92 -5.77 6.90 10.71
C HIS A 92 -6.63 8.13 11.04
N LEU A 93 -7.50 8.59 10.14
CA LEU A 93 -8.39 9.72 10.38
C LEU A 93 -9.34 9.48 11.57
N VAL A 94 -9.85 8.26 11.74
CA VAL A 94 -10.67 7.90 12.90
C VAL A 94 -9.85 7.96 14.20
N MET A 95 -8.59 7.53 14.16
CA MET A 95 -7.68 7.66 15.30
C MET A 95 -7.33 9.12 15.61
N ASP A 96 -7.13 9.95 14.59
CA ASP A 96 -6.85 11.37 14.76
C ASP A 96 -8.06 12.13 15.37
N MET A 97 -9.26 11.58 15.27
CA MET A 97 -10.47 12.07 15.95
C MET A 97 -10.61 11.61 17.41
N GLY A 98 -9.66 10.82 17.93
CA GLY A 98 -9.65 10.35 19.32
C GLY A 98 -10.33 9.00 19.54
N TYR A 99 -10.52 8.19 18.49
CA TYR A 99 -11.11 6.85 18.59
C TYR A 99 -10.06 5.74 18.40
N TRP A 100 -10.27 4.56 18.99
CA TRP A 100 -9.37 3.39 18.85
C TRP A 100 -7.93 3.59 19.36
N GLU A 101 -7.77 4.36 20.44
CA GLU A 101 -6.44 4.70 20.99
C GLU A 101 -5.83 3.59 21.86
N GLU A 102 -6.64 2.65 22.36
CA GLU A 102 -6.19 1.55 23.20
C GLU A 102 -5.53 0.43 22.38
N LEU A 103 -4.70 -0.38 23.04
CA LEU A 103 -4.03 -1.51 22.39
C LEU A 103 -5.01 -2.51 21.77
N GLU A 104 -6.11 -2.81 22.46
CA GLU A 104 -7.12 -3.75 21.97
C GLU A 104 -7.88 -3.18 20.77
N SER A 105 -8.40 -1.96 20.87
CA SER A 105 -9.14 -1.28 19.80
C SER A 105 -8.24 -1.00 18.59
N GLY A 106 -6.98 -0.66 18.81
CA GLY A 106 -5.95 -0.53 17.78
C GLY A 106 -5.68 -1.84 17.02
N ASN A 107 -5.59 -2.96 17.73
CA ASN A 107 -5.41 -4.29 17.12
C ASN A 107 -6.66 -4.76 16.36
N GLN A 108 -7.85 -4.54 16.93
CA GLN A 108 -9.12 -4.90 16.29
C GLN A 108 -9.35 -4.08 15.01
N SER A 109 -9.15 -2.76 15.06
CA SER A 109 -9.27 -1.89 13.87
C SER A 109 -8.30 -2.28 12.76
N ALA A 110 -7.07 -2.69 13.09
CA ALA A 110 -6.11 -3.20 12.10
C ALA A 110 -6.60 -4.49 11.43
N ARG A 111 -7.15 -5.45 12.19
CA ARG A 111 -7.73 -6.69 11.64
C ARG A 111 -8.94 -6.40 10.74
N VAL A 112 -9.84 -5.53 11.18
CA VAL A 112 -11.01 -5.10 10.38
C VAL A 112 -10.56 -4.44 9.08
N ALA A 113 -9.54 -3.56 9.13
CA ALA A 113 -8.98 -2.95 7.93
C ALA A 113 -8.45 -3.99 6.92
N PHE A 114 -7.78 -5.05 7.38
CA PHE A 114 -7.35 -6.15 6.51
C PHE A 114 -8.53 -6.91 5.90
N VAL A 115 -9.57 -7.20 6.66
CA VAL A 115 -10.77 -7.89 6.17
C VAL A 115 -11.48 -7.06 5.10
N ILE A 116 -11.70 -5.76 5.35
CA ILE A 116 -12.32 -4.84 4.38
C ILE A 116 -11.47 -4.78 3.11
N THR A 117 -10.14 -4.67 3.25
CA THR A 117 -9.23 -4.65 2.11
C THR A 117 -9.30 -5.95 1.31
N ALA A 118 -9.36 -7.11 1.96
CA ALA A 118 -9.48 -8.39 1.26
C ALA A 118 -10.78 -8.47 0.45
N ILE A 119 -11.90 -7.99 0.99
CA ILE A 119 -13.18 -7.89 0.27
C ILE A 119 -13.03 -6.97 -0.94
N LEU A 120 -12.46 -5.77 -0.76
CA LEU A 120 -12.23 -4.83 -1.86
C LEU A 120 -11.28 -5.38 -2.92
N ALA A 121 -10.26 -6.15 -2.54
CA ALA A 121 -9.34 -6.79 -3.46
C ALA A 121 -10.05 -7.85 -4.31
N VAL A 122 -10.97 -8.63 -3.73
CA VAL A 122 -11.80 -9.59 -4.48
C VAL A 122 -12.70 -8.84 -5.46
N LEU A 123 -13.37 -7.77 -5.03
CA LEU A 123 -14.22 -6.95 -5.92
C LEU A 123 -13.40 -6.29 -7.05
N ALA A 124 -12.18 -5.83 -6.75
CA ALA A 124 -11.27 -5.34 -7.77
C ALA A 124 -10.87 -6.45 -8.75
N GLY A 125 -10.72 -7.69 -8.29
CA GLY A 125 -10.50 -8.85 -9.16
C GLY A 125 -11.68 -9.06 -10.11
N VAL A 126 -12.91 -9.03 -9.59
CA VAL A 126 -14.13 -9.12 -10.42
C VAL A 126 -14.25 -7.99 -11.44
N LEU A 127 -13.73 -6.80 -11.13
CA LEU A 127 -13.74 -5.68 -12.07
C LEU A 127 -12.71 -5.84 -13.21
N VAL A 128 -11.54 -6.41 -12.89
CA VAL A 128 -10.40 -6.48 -13.82
C VAL A 128 -10.49 -7.69 -14.76
N TRP A 129 -11.11 -8.77 -14.32
CA TRP A 129 -11.31 -10.00 -15.11
C TRP A 129 -12.75 -10.18 -15.54
#